data_AF-A0A6H1ZZL4-F1
#
_entry.id   AF-A0A6H1ZZL4-F1
#
_cell.length_a   1.000
_cell.length_b   1.000
_cell.length_c   1.000
_cell.angle_alpha   90.00
_cell.angle_beta   90.00
_cell.angle_gamma   90.00
#
_symmetry.space_group_name_H-M   'P 1'
#
loop_
_entity.id
_entity.type
_entity.pdbx_description
1 polymer ?
#
loop_
_entity_poly.entity_id
_entity_poly.type
_entity_poly.pdbx_seq_one_letter_code
_entity_poly.pdbx_strand_id
1 'polypeptide(L)'
;MEKMPKWKRWKLRNPEKWKEHQRKYYLKTKDVRNAKQRALYHKNKGSVLTREECIERAQSGRNEASKKKAQAILQSGKKHCSLCGEEKTLSEFHPDPRCRYSLLQARCKQCQNRVMRENNLKTRRTRIEKYGGVCKLCTRKITDGQKYAIHHISYIPEKKVLLCRDCHNTLHALRIYRKDLIAKFGSDMAPYEWAKIVISLYENIN
;
A
#
# COMPACT_ATOMS: atom_id res chain seq x y z
N MET A 1 -28.19 -15.59 -20.06
CA MET A 1 -26.94 -14.98 -20.56
C MET A 1 -27.02 -13.46 -20.42
N GLU A 2 -26.31 -12.85 -19.46
CA GLU A 2 -26.31 -11.40 -19.29
C GLU A 2 -25.67 -10.68 -20.49
N LYS A 3 -26.39 -9.74 -21.10
CA LYS A 3 -25.89 -8.96 -22.23
C LYS A 3 -24.77 -8.03 -21.77
N MET A 4 -23.57 -8.24 -22.30
CA MET A 4 -22.40 -7.41 -21.99
C MET A 4 -22.66 -5.92 -22.28
N PRO A 5 -22.34 -4.99 -21.34
CA PRO A 5 -22.46 -3.55 -21.52
C PRO A 5 -21.79 -3.04 -22.79
N LYS A 6 -22.41 -2.05 -23.47
CA LYS A 6 -21.92 -1.50 -24.75
C LYS A 6 -20.44 -1.07 -24.69
N TRP A 7 -20.01 -0.46 -23.59
CA TRP A 7 -18.61 -0.04 -23.42
C TRP A 7 -17.61 -1.21 -23.33
N LYS A 8 -18.00 -2.34 -22.70
CA LYS A 8 -17.17 -3.56 -22.69
C LYS A 8 -17.07 -4.17 -24.09
N ARG A 9 -18.18 -4.17 -24.85
CA ARG A 9 -18.22 -4.62 -26.26
C ARG A 9 -17.40 -3.71 -27.19
N TRP A 10 -17.40 -2.41 -26.94
CA TRP A 10 -16.61 -1.44 -27.70
C TRP A 10 -15.11 -1.60 -27.42
N LYS A 11 -14.74 -1.79 -26.14
CA LYS A 11 -13.37 -2.06 -25.70
C LYS A 11 -12.77 -3.30 -26.37
N LEU A 12 -13.53 -4.40 -26.46
CA LEU A 12 -13.08 -5.62 -27.14
C LEU A 12 -12.85 -5.42 -28.64
N ARG A 13 -13.66 -4.57 -29.29
CA ARG A 13 -13.57 -4.28 -30.72
C ARG A 13 -12.55 -3.20 -31.08
N ASN A 14 -12.15 -2.37 -30.12
CA ASN A 14 -11.24 -1.24 -30.34
C ASN A 14 -10.17 -1.16 -29.24
N PRO A 15 -9.35 -2.20 -29.05
CA PRO A 15 -8.39 -2.27 -27.94
C PRO A 15 -7.38 -1.11 -27.98
N GLU A 16 -6.90 -0.72 -29.17
CA GLU A 16 -5.93 0.37 -29.31
C GLU A 16 -6.55 1.75 -29.02
N LYS A 17 -7.76 2.03 -29.53
CA LYS A 17 -8.47 3.30 -29.22
C LYS A 17 -8.84 3.39 -27.75
N TRP A 18 -9.18 2.27 -27.10
CA TRP A 18 -9.43 2.23 -25.65
C TRP A 18 -8.16 2.52 -24.84
N LYS A 19 -7.02 1.96 -25.24
CA LYS A 19 -5.71 2.25 -24.60
C LYS A 19 -5.34 3.73 -24.75
N GLU A 20 -5.55 4.32 -25.93
CA GLU A 20 -5.29 5.74 -26.16
C GLU A 20 -6.21 6.65 -25.32
N HIS A 21 -7.49 6.30 -25.22
CA HIS A 21 -8.44 6.99 -24.33
C HIS A 21 -7.97 6.93 -22.87
N GLN A 22 -7.54 5.76 -22.39
CA GLN A 22 -6.99 5.61 -21.04
C GLN A 22 -5.70 6.42 -20.85
N ARG A 23 -4.83 6.49 -21.86
CA ARG A 23 -3.60 7.33 -21.83
C ARG A 23 -3.96 8.82 -21.70
N LYS A 24 -4.88 9.32 -22.52
CA LYS A 24 -5.37 10.71 -22.48
C LYS A 24 -6.03 11.03 -21.13
N TYR A 25 -6.87 10.14 -20.62
CA TYR A 25 -7.52 10.29 -19.32
C TYR A 25 -6.50 10.28 -18.16
N TYR A 26 -5.51 9.37 -18.19
CA TYR A 26 -4.46 9.30 -17.19
C TYR A 26 -3.60 10.56 -17.20
N LEU A 27 -3.13 11.03 -18.36
CA LEU A 27 -2.35 12.27 -18.47
C LEU A 27 -3.14 13.48 -17.95
N LYS A 28 -4.41 13.60 -18.32
CA LYS A 28 -5.31 14.69 -17.87
C LYS A 28 -5.56 14.67 -16.35
N THR A 29 -5.54 13.50 -15.72
CA THR A 29 -5.88 13.34 -14.29
C THR A 29 -4.68 13.11 -13.38
N LYS A 30 -3.49 12.82 -13.93
CA LYS A 30 -2.26 12.54 -13.18
C LYS A 30 -1.84 13.75 -12.35
N ASP A 31 -1.85 14.94 -12.93
CA ASP A 31 -1.43 16.15 -12.22
C ASP A 31 -2.44 16.54 -11.15
N VAL A 32 -3.74 16.39 -11.42
CA VAL A 32 -4.80 16.58 -10.41
C VAL A 32 -4.69 15.57 -9.27
N ARG A 33 -4.38 14.30 -9.57
CA ARG A 33 -4.24 13.24 -8.56
C ARG A 33 -2.96 13.44 -7.73
N ASN A 34 -1.86 13.81 -8.36
CA ASN A 34 -0.60 14.16 -7.70
C ASN A 34 -0.76 15.44 -6.85
N ALA A 35 -1.48 16.44 -7.35
CA ALA A 35 -1.80 17.66 -6.60
C ALA A 35 -2.68 17.36 -5.39
N LYS A 36 -3.71 16.50 -5.53
CA LYS A 36 -4.51 16.02 -4.39
C LYS A 36 -3.67 15.24 -3.38
N GLN A 37 -2.76 14.38 -3.82
CA GLN A 37 -1.84 13.67 -2.92
C GLN A 37 -0.85 14.61 -2.23
N ARG A 38 -0.31 15.61 -2.94
CA ARG A 38 0.55 16.65 -2.35
C ARG A 38 -0.24 17.51 -1.36
N ALA A 39 -1.45 17.93 -1.70
CA ALA A 39 -2.33 18.67 -0.80
C ALA A 39 -2.70 17.85 0.44
N LEU A 40 -3.01 16.56 0.31
CA LEU A 40 -3.19 15.64 1.44
C LEU A 40 -1.92 15.49 2.27
N TYR A 41 -0.77 15.33 1.62
CA TYR A 41 0.52 15.23 2.30
C TYR A 41 0.81 16.51 3.09
N HIS A 42 0.65 17.71 2.51
CA HIS A 42 0.84 18.99 3.19
C HIS A 42 -0.22 19.25 4.28
N LYS A 43 -1.49 18.91 4.04
CA LYS A 43 -2.57 18.98 5.04
C LYS A 43 -2.28 18.07 6.25
N ASN A 44 -1.63 16.93 6.02
CA ASN A 44 -1.26 15.99 7.08
C ASN A 44 0.17 16.18 7.61
N LYS A 45 0.99 17.04 6.97
CA LYS A 45 2.40 17.27 7.34
C LYS A 45 2.55 18.01 8.67
N GLY A 46 1.47 18.62 9.16
CA GLY A 46 1.36 19.19 10.50
C GLY A 46 0.27 18.54 11.37
N SER A 47 -0.40 17.46 10.92
CA SER A 47 -1.50 16.84 11.67
C SER A 47 -1.04 15.80 12.70
N VAL A 48 0.21 15.90 13.16
CA VAL A 48 0.62 15.21 14.38
C VAL A 48 0.04 16.05 15.50
N LEU A 49 -1.13 15.64 15.98
CA LEU A 49 -1.73 16.24 17.18
C LEU A 49 -0.65 16.34 18.24
N THR A 50 -0.52 17.51 18.87
CA THR A 50 0.36 17.67 20.02
C THR A 50 -0.10 16.72 21.13
N ARG A 51 0.77 16.47 22.11
CA ARG A 51 0.41 15.63 23.25
C ARG A 51 -0.83 16.18 23.95
N GLU A 52 -0.92 17.50 24.07
CA GLU A 52 -2.03 18.24 24.67
C GLU A 52 -3.32 18.07 23.84
N GLU A 53 -3.28 18.30 22.53
CA GLU A 53 -4.44 18.13 21.64
C GLU A 53 -4.97 16.69 21.62
N CYS A 54 -4.06 15.71 21.74
CA CYS A 54 -4.44 14.31 21.86
C CYS A 54 -5.08 13.98 23.21
N ILE A 55 -4.70 14.66 24.29
CA ILE A 55 -5.34 14.54 25.61
C ILE A 55 -6.74 15.13 25.56
N GLU A 56 -6.90 16.34 25.02
CA GLU A 56 -8.20 17.00 24.90
C GLU A 56 -9.17 16.19 24.04
N ARG A 57 -8.70 15.73 22.87
CA ARG A 57 -9.49 14.87 21.98
C ARG A 57 -9.75 13.48 22.57
N ALA A 58 -8.85 12.98 23.42
CA ALA A 58 -9.13 11.79 24.19
C ALA A 58 -10.26 12.04 25.19
N GLN A 59 -10.35 13.21 25.80
CA GLN A 59 -11.33 13.49 26.84
C GLN A 59 -12.69 13.92 26.28
N SER A 60 -12.74 14.50 25.07
CA SER A 60 -13.97 14.94 24.43
C SER A 60 -14.88 13.76 24.04
N GLY A 61 -16.11 13.76 24.56
CA GLY A 61 -17.12 12.73 24.28
C GLY A 61 -17.02 11.43 25.09
N ARG A 62 -16.20 11.36 26.15
CA ARG A 62 -16.10 10.16 27.01
C ARG A 62 -16.91 10.27 28.30
N ASN A 63 -17.41 9.12 28.76
CA ASN A 63 -17.97 8.99 30.09
C ASN A 63 -16.90 9.18 31.18
N GLU A 64 -17.34 9.58 32.37
CA GLU A 64 -16.46 9.97 33.46
C GLU A 64 -15.58 8.82 33.97
N ALA A 65 -16.10 7.59 33.95
CA ALA A 65 -15.34 6.39 34.29
C ALA A 65 -14.13 6.16 33.37
N SER A 66 -14.27 6.44 32.07
CA SER A 66 -13.19 6.28 31.10
C SER A 66 -12.08 7.31 31.28
N LYS A 67 -12.44 8.56 31.64
CA LYS A 67 -11.48 9.62 31.96
C LYS A 67 -10.67 9.26 33.21
N LYS A 68 -11.35 8.87 34.29
CA LYS A 68 -10.70 8.45 35.55
C LYS A 68 -9.70 7.30 35.34
N LYS A 69 -10.09 6.27 34.57
CA LYS A 69 -9.20 5.14 34.27
C LYS A 69 -7.97 5.55 33.43
N ALA A 70 -8.12 6.47 32.48
CA ALA A 70 -6.98 6.97 31.71
C ALA A 70 -6.00 7.77 32.59
N GLN A 71 -6.53 8.60 33.48
CA GLN A 71 -5.73 9.41 34.40
C GLN A 71 -4.99 8.54 35.41
N ALA A 72 -5.63 7.50 35.95
CA ALA A 72 -4.98 6.52 36.83
C ALA A 72 -3.80 5.78 36.15
N ILE A 73 -3.90 5.46 34.85
CA ILE A 73 -2.80 4.86 34.08
C ILE A 73 -1.63 5.83 33.91
N LEU A 74 -1.92 7.11 33.63
CA LEU A 74 -0.89 8.13 33.50
C LEU A 74 -0.19 8.41 34.84
N GLN A 75 -0.95 8.41 35.95
CA GLN A 75 -0.42 8.63 37.29
C GLN A 75 0.40 7.43 37.81
N SER A 76 -0.06 6.21 37.57
CA SER A 76 0.68 5.00 38.00
C SER A 76 1.94 4.72 37.18
N GLY A 77 2.07 5.31 35.98
CA GLY A 77 3.20 5.06 35.08
C GLY A 77 3.25 3.63 34.53
N LYS A 78 2.21 2.83 34.76
CA LYS A 78 2.12 1.43 34.37
C LYS A 78 0.78 1.13 33.70
N LYS A 79 0.79 0.12 32.83
CA LYS A 79 -0.38 -0.30 32.06
C LYS A 79 -0.34 -1.80 31.79
N HIS A 80 -1.49 -2.43 31.87
CA HIS A 80 -1.66 -3.84 31.52
C HIS A 80 -1.76 -4.02 30.00
N CYS A 81 -1.00 -4.98 29.47
CA CYS A 81 -1.13 -5.37 28.06
C CYS A 81 -2.37 -6.24 27.85
N SER A 82 -3.24 -5.84 26.92
CA SER A 82 -4.46 -6.58 26.62
C SER A 82 -4.27 -7.93 25.89
N LEU A 83 -3.02 -8.36 25.64
CA LEU A 83 -2.73 -9.63 24.97
C LEU A 83 -1.97 -10.59 25.90
N CYS A 84 -0.87 -10.15 26.51
CA CYS A 84 -0.10 -10.99 27.44
C CYS A 84 -0.52 -10.85 28.90
N GLY A 85 -1.39 -9.90 29.25
CA GLY A 85 -1.87 -9.68 30.62
C GLY A 85 -0.89 -8.96 31.55
N GLU A 86 0.40 -8.96 31.24
CA GLU A 86 1.44 -8.35 32.08
C GLU A 86 1.27 -6.84 32.24
N GLU A 87 1.55 -6.35 33.46
CA GLU A 87 1.72 -4.93 33.75
C GLU A 87 3.12 -4.47 33.34
N LYS A 88 3.19 -3.46 32.47
CA LYS A 88 4.46 -2.89 31.98
C LYS A 88 4.45 -1.37 32.11
N THR A 89 5.63 -0.77 32.08
CA THR A 89 5.78 0.69 32.05
C THR A 89 5.18 1.27 30.78
N LEU A 90 4.77 2.55 30.80
CA LEU A 90 4.19 3.21 29.63
C LEU A 90 5.13 3.23 28.41
N SER A 91 6.45 3.21 28.63
CA SER A 91 7.46 3.14 27.56
C SER A 91 7.39 1.85 26.74
N GLU A 92 6.80 0.78 27.29
CA GLU A 92 6.62 -0.51 26.60
C GLU A 92 5.42 -0.52 25.66
N PHE A 93 4.76 0.60 25.43
CA PHE A 93 3.61 0.73 24.54
C PHE A 93 3.89 1.72 23.41
N HIS A 94 3.34 1.47 22.23
CA HIS A 94 3.35 2.46 21.15
C HIS A 94 2.28 3.53 21.39
N PRO A 95 2.49 4.76 20.92
CA PRO A 95 1.41 5.75 20.83
C PRO A 95 0.24 5.21 20.01
N ASP A 96 -1.00 5.45 20.47
CA ASP A 96 -2.18 5.19 19.65
C ASP A 96 -2.34 6.35 18.66
N PRO A 97 -2.24 6.12 17.34
CA PRO A 97 -2.44 7.18 16.33
C PRO A 97 -3.85 7.77 16.34
N ARG A 98 -4.80 7.13 17.03
CA ARG A 98 -6.17 7.63 17.24
C ARG A 98 -6.36 8.31 18.59
N CYS A 99 -5.30 8.41 19.40
CA CYS A 99 -5.30 9.01 20.73
C CYS A 99 -6.43 8.50 21.64
N ARG A 100 -6.63 7.17 21.65
CA ARG A 100 -7.64 6.56 22.51
C ARG A 100 -7.10 6.27 23.91
N TYR A 101 -8.00 6.33 24.89
CA TYR A 101 -7.81 5.98 26.30
C TYR A 101 -6.60 6.65 26.97
N SER A 102 -5.43 6.04 26.87
CA SER A 102 -4.18 6.43 27.52
C SER A 102 -3.16 7.02 26.54
N LEU A 103 -3.58 7.43 25.34
CA LEU A 103 -2.72 7.83 24.20
C LEU A 103 -1.77 6.73 23.71
N LEU A 104 -1.93 5.52 24.24
CA LEU A 104 -1.07 4.38 24.00
C LEU A 104 -1.94 3.21 23.54
N GLN A 105 -1.39 2.39 22.65
CA GLN A 105 -2.05 1.17 22.20
C GLN A 105 -2.34 0.24 23.38
N ALA A 106 -3.37 -0.60 23.22
CA ALA A 106 -3.78 -1.55 24.26
C ALA A 106 -2.75 -2.67 24.48
N ARG A 107 -1.89 -2.93 23.50
CA ARG A 107 -0.88 -3.99 23.50
C ARG A 107 0.51 -3.40 23.68
N CYS A 108 1.37 -4.10 24.42
CA CYS A 108 2.79 -3.75 24.51
C CYS A 108 3.47 -3.90 23.14
N LYS A 109 4.62 -3.25 22.96
CA LYS A 109 5.42 -3.24 21.73
C LYS A 109 5.70 -4.66 21.22
N GLN A 110 6.11 -5.56 22.11
CA GLN A 110 6.41 -6.95 21.76
C GLN A 110 5.18 -7.68 21.19
N CYS A 111 4.04 -7.62 21.90
CA CYS A 111 2.78 -8.19 21.46
C CYS A 111 2.29 -7.58 20.15
N GLN A 112 2.40 -6.26 20.02
CA GLN A 112 2.00 -5.54 18.81
C GLN A 112 2.86 -5.97 17.61
N ASN A 113 4.18 -6.05 17.78
CA ASN A 113 5.11 -6.49 16.74
C ASN A 113 4.85 -7.93 16.32
N ARG A 114 4.57 -8.83 17.28
CA ARG A 114 4.20 -10.21 16.99
C ARG A 114 2.94 -10.29 16.13
N VAL A 115 1.86 -9.62 16.55
CA VAL A 115 0.59 -9.62 15.79
C VAL A 115 0.78 -8.99 14.40
N MET A 116 1.56 -7.91 14.28
CA MET A 116 1.87 -7.31 12.98
C MET A 116 2.64 -8.28 12.09
N ARG A 117 3.63 -9.01 12.63
CA ARG A 117 4.39 -10.02 11.90
C ARG A 117 3.49 -11.15 11.41
N GLU A 118 2.64 -11.69 12.26
CA GLU A 118 1.67 -12.75 11.92
C GLU A 118 0.70 -12.29 10.84
N ASN A 119 0.11 -11.09 10.97
CA ASN A 119 -0.78 -10.52 9.97
C ASN A 119 -0.08 -10.25 8.62
N ASN A 120 1.18 -9.80 8.66
CA ASN A 120 1.98 -9.61 7.46
C ASN A 120 2.25 -10.94 6.76
N LEU A 121 2.58 -12.01 7.49
CA LEU A 121 2.77 -13.35 6.94
C LEU A 121 1.47 -13.90 6.34
N LYS A 122 0.34 -13.77 7.05
CA LYS A 122 -0.99 -14.17 6.54
C LYS A 122 -1.32 -13.43 5.24
N THR A 123 -1.17 -12.10 5.23
CA THR A 123 -1.38 -11.28 4.03
C THR A 123 -0.45 -11.70 2.89
N ARG A 124 0.81 -12.06 3.20
CA ARG A 124 1.78 -12.50 2.21
C ARG A 124 1.38 -13.83 1.58
N ARG A 125 0.95 -14.82 2.38
CA ARG A 125 0.46 -16.12 1.90
C ARG A 125 -0.75 -15.96 1.00
N THR A 126 -1.76 -15.22 1.45
CA THR A 126 -2.98 -14.96 0.65
C THR A 126 -2.67 -14.31 -0.70
N ARG A 127 -1.69 -13.40 -0.75
CA ARG A 127 -1.25 -12.80 -2.03
C ARG A 127 -0.50 -13.80 -2.91
N ILE A 128 0.40 -14.60 -2.34
CA ILE A 128 1.11 -15.66 -3.08
C ILE A 128 0.10 -16.59 -3.75
N GLU A 129 -0.86 -17.12 -2.99
CA GLU A 129 -1.94 -17.98 -3.48
C GLU A 129 -2.76 -17.28 -4.58
N LYS A 130 -3.24 -16.06 -4.30
CA LYS A 130 -4.06 -15.27 -5.23
C LYS A 130 -3.39 -15.04 -6.59
N TYR A 131 -2.06 -14.94 -6.62
CA TYR A 131 -1.30 -14.64 -7.85
C TYR A 131 -0.46 -15.84 -8.34
N GLY A 132 -0.79 -17.07 -7.89
CA GLY A 132 -0.26 -18.32 -8.42
C GLY A 132 1.11 -18.75 -7.89
N GLY A 133 1.67 -18.03 -6.92
CA GLY A 133 2.87 -18.45 -6.17
C GLY A 133 4.16 -18.64 -6.96
N VAL A 134 4.22 -18.16 -8.20
CA VAL A 134 5.42 -18.18 -9.03
C VAL A 134 5.73 -16.77 -9.55
N CYS A 135 7.02 -16.46 -9.70
CA CYS A 135 7.43 -15.24 -10.36
C CYS A 135 7.02 -15.29 -11.82
N LYS A 136 6.27 -14.30 -12.30
CA LYS A 136 5.83 -14.27 -13.69
C LYS A 136 6.93 -14.00 -14.71
N LEU A 137 8.12 -13.54 -14.30
CA LEU A 137 9.23 -13.30 -15.24
C LEU A 137 10.25 -14.45 -15.28
N CYS A 138 10.60 -15.03 -14.14
CA CYS A 138 11.63 -16.07 -14.07
C CYS A 138 11.10 -17.45 -13.66
N THR A 139 9.77 -17.60 -13.58
CA THR A 139 9.02 -18.83 -13.23
C THR A 139 9.35 -19.45 -11.87
N ARG A 140 10.33 -18.92 -11.13
CA ARG A 140 10.73 -19.40 -9.80
C ARG A 140 9.55 -19.35 -8.82
N LYS A 141 9.35 -20.45 -8.09
CA LYS A 141 8.39 -20.54 -6.99
C LYS A 141 8.73 -19.52 -5.90
N ILE A 142 7.71 -18.79 -5.44
CA ILE A 142 7.81 -17.79 -4.38
C ILE A 142 7.20 -18.36 -3.12
N THR A 143 7.99 -18.42 -2.05
CA THR A 143 7.54 -18.83 -0.72
C THR A 143 7.25 -17.62 0.18
N ASP A 144 6.57 -17.84 1.29
CA ASP A 144 6.21 -16.78 2.25
C ASP A 144 7.43 -16.12 2.92
N GLY A 145 8.55 -16.82 3.03
CA GLY A 145 9.83 -16.29 3.51
C GLY A 145 10.53 -15.35 2.50
N GLN A 146 10.30 -15.50 1.20
CA GLN A 146 11.02 -14.75 0.16
C GLN A 146 10.44 -13.37 -0.09
N LYS A 147 11.30 -12.36 -0.30
CA LYS A 147 10.86 -11.02 -0.69
C LYS A 147 10.28 -11.06 -2.12
N TYR A 148 9.10 -10.47 -2.28
CA TYR A 148 8.41 -10.38 -3.57
C TYR A 148 7.67 -9.04 -3.70
N ALA A 149 7.17 -8.76 -4.90
CA ALA A 149 6.30 -7.60 -5.15
C ALA A 149 5.10 -8.00 -6.00
N ILE A 150 3.96 -7.37 -5.74
CA ILE A 150 2.82 -7.36 -6.67
C ILE A 150 3.02 -6.16 -7.58
N HIS A 151 3.51 -6.43 -8.78
CA HIS A 151 3.77 -5.39 -9.77
C HIS A 151 2.50 -5.08 -10.56
N HIS A 152 2.25 -3.79 -10.80
CA HIS A 152 1.16 -3.33 -11.65
C HIS A 152 1.75 -2.56 -12.83
N ILE A 153 1.11 -2.68 -13.98
CA ILE A 153 1.51 -1.92 -15.17
C ILE A 153 0.93 -0.51 -15.00
N SER A 154 1.75 0.54 -15.04
CA SER A 154 1.31 1.92 -14.77
C SER A 154 0.11 2.38 -15.62
N TYR A 155 -0.04 1.85 -16.83
CA TYR A 155 -1.12 2.16 -17.77
C TYR A 155 -2.29 1.17 -17.74
N ILE A 156 -2.15 0.03 -17.06
CA ILE A 156 -3.21 -0.99 -16.88
C ILE A 156 -3.16 -1.45 -15.41
N PRO A 157 -3.58 -0.61 -14.46
CA PRO A 157 -3.39 -0.87 -13.02
C PRO A 157 -4.20 -2.06 -12.51
N GLU A 158 -5.19 -2.52 -13.27
CA GLU A 158 -5.96 -3.73 -12.97
C GLU A 158 -5.17 -5.01 -13.23
N LYS A 159 -4.23 -4.99 -14.19
CA LYS A 159 -3.31 -6.11 -14.45
C LYS A 159 -2.20 -6.10 -13.41
N LYS A 160 -2.24 -7.08 -12.51
CA LYS A 160 -1.25 -7.29 -11.44
C LYS A 160 -0.63 -8.66 -11.55
N VAL A 161 0.67 -8.72 -11.30
CA VAL A 161 1.45 -9.96 -11.36
C VAL A 161 2.34 -10.10 -10.13
N LEU A 162 2.66 -11.35 -9.80
CA LEU A 162 3.61 -11.68 -8.76
C LEU A 162 5.02 -11.75 -9.36
N LEU A 163 5.95 -10.96 -8.83
CA LEU A 163 7.37 -10.98 -9.22
C LEU A 163 8.24 -11.22 -7.99
N CYS A 164 9.32 -12.01 -8.15
CA CYS A 164 10.37 -12.04 -7.14
C CYS A 164 11.03 -10.66 -7.03
N ARG A 165 11.67 -10.39 -5.89
CA ARG A 165 12.26 -9.06 -5.64
C ARG A 165 13.28 -8.67 -6.71
N ASP A 166 14.09 -9.60 -7.16
CA ASP A 166 15.14 -9.35 -8.15
C ASP A 166 14.54 -8.96 -9.49
N CYS A 167 13.63 -9.77 -10.04
CA CYS A 167 12.93 -9.45 -11.29
C CYS A 167 12.14 -8.14 -11.21
N HIS A 168 11.50 -7.85 -10.06
CA HIS A 168 10.82 -6.57 -9.84
C HIS A 168 11.82 -5.40 -9.87
N ASN A 169 12.93 -5.52 -9.17
CA ASN A 169 13.98 -4.50 -9.14
C ASN A 169 14.60 -4.30 -10.53
N THR A 170 14.92 -5.37 -11.24
CA THR A 170 15.43 -5.31 -12.62
C THR A 170 14.45 -4.58 -13.53
N LEU A 171 13.16 -4.88 -13.45
CA LEU A 171 12.14 -4.21 -14.25
C LEU A 171 12.07 -2.70 -13.94
N HIS A 172 12.21 -2.31 -12.67
CA HIS A 172 12.26 -0.90 -12.28
C HIS A 172 13.60 -0.22 -12.59
N ALA A 173 14.72 -0.95 -12.53
CA ALA A 173 16.04 -0.45 -12.92
C ALA A 173 16.05 -0.18 -14.42
N LEU A 174 15.55 -1.10 -15.24
CA LEU A 174 15.39 -0.89 -16.69
C LEU A 174 14.59 0.38 -16.98
N ARG A 175 13.51 0.67 -16.24
CA ARG A 175 12.76 1.93 -16.40
C ARG A 175 13.62 3.19 -16.24
N ILE A 176 14.65 3.17 -15.40
CA ILE A 176 15.55 4.31 -15.13
C ILE A 176 16.68 4.38 -16.18
N TYR A 177 17.09 3.24 -16.75
CA TYR A 177 18.27 3.13 -17.62
C TYR A 177 17.99 3.07 -19.11
N ARG A 178 16.73 3.12 -19.58
CA ARG A 178 16.44 3.11 -21.02
C ARG A 178 16.64 4.48 -21.69
N LYS A 179 17.83 5.06 -21.53
CA LYS A 179 18.29 6.20 -22.33
C LYS A 179 18.23 5.89 -23.82
N ASP A 180 18.36 4.62 -24.21
CA ASP A 180 18.16 4.14 -25.58
C ASP A 180 16.72 4.35 -26.08
N LEU A 181 15.69 4.05 -25.27
CA LEU A 181 14.30 4.30 -25.65
C LEU A 181 13.99 5.79 -25.66
N ILE A 182 14.54 6.57 -24.73
CA ILE A 182 14.38 8.03 -24.72
C ILE A 182 15.08 8.65 -25.93
N ALA A 183 16.28 8.18 -26.29
CA ALA A 183 17.00 8.63 -27.48
C ALA A 183 16.25 8.26 -28.77
N LYS A 184 15.63 7.07 -28.82
CA LYS A 184 14.93 6.58 -30.01
C LYS A 184 13.51 7.14 -30.19
N PHE A 185 12.78 7.35 -29.10
CA PHE A 185 11.36 7.69 -29.14
C PHE A 185 11.01 9.01 -28.43
N GLY A 186 11.97 9.67 -27.79
CA GLY A 186 11.74 10.87 -26.97
C GLY A 186 11.19 10.55 -25.57
N SER A 187 11.26 11.53 -24.67
CA SER A 187 10.82 11.41 -23.27
C SER A 187 9.34 11.07 -23.10
N ASP A 188 8.51 11.43 -24.08
CA ASP A 188 7.05 11.31 -24.00
C ASP A 188 6.53 9.94 -24.45
N MET A 189 7.24 9.28 -25.36
CA MET A 189 6.87 7.96 -25.91
C MET A 189 7.70 6.82 -25.33
N ALA A 190 8.91 7.06 -24.83
CA ALA A 190 9.73 6.02 -24.20
C ALA A 190 9.03 5.26 -23.05
N PRO A 191 8.26 5.91 -22.14
CA PRO A 191 7.50 5.19 -21.12
C PRO A 191 6.41 4.27 -21.69
N TYR A 192 5.83 4.66 -22.84
CA TYR A 192 4.79 3.88 -23.52
C TYR A 192 5.39 2.66 -24.24
N GLU A 193 6.50 2.82 -24.94
CA GLU A 193 7.21 1.69 -25.57
C GLU A 193 7.76 0.71 -24.53
N TRP A 194 8.26 1.20 -23.39
CA TRP A 194 8.62 0.33 -22.27
C TRP A 194 7.40 -0.44 -21.74
N ALA A 195 6.24 0.21 -21.62
CA ALA A 195 5.03 -0.47 -21.20
C ALA A 195 4.61 -1.57 -22.19
N LYS A 196 4.79 -1.39 -23.50
CA LYS A 196 4.53 -2.46 -24.49
C LYS A 196 5.45 -3.66 -24.30
N ILE A 197 6.76 -3.43 -24.10
CA ILE A 197 7.73 -4.50 -23.81
C ILE A 197 7.34 -5.24 -22.54
N VAL A 198 6.97 -4.51 -21.49
CA VAL A 198 6.50 -5.11 -20.23
C VAL A 198 5.20 -5.89 -20.43
N ILE A 199 4.25 -5.38 -21.22
CA ILE A 199 3.00 -6.07 -21.56
C ILE A 199 3.28 -7.35 -22.36
N SER A 200 4.15 -7.32 -23.37
CA SER A 200 4.48 -8.51 -24.17
C SER A 200 5.20 -9.56 -23.34
N LEU A 201 6.08 -9.15 -22.42
CA LEU A 201 6.66 -10.05 -21.42
C LEU A 201 5.59 -10.70 -20.54
N TYR A 202 4.44 -10.06 -20.30
CA TYR A 202 3.35 -10.66 -19.54
C TYR A 202 2.40 -11.52 -20.40
N GLU A 203 2.26 -11.22 -21.68
CA GLU A 203 1.34 -11.92 -22.60
C GLU A 203 1.96 -13.18 -23.22
N ASN A 204 3.30 -13.23 -23.36
CA ASN A 204 4.04 -14.37 -23.92
C ASN A 204 4.43 -15.45 -22.88
N ILE A 205 3.90 -15.40 -21.65
CA ILE A 205 4.19 -16.38 -20.58
C ILE A 205 2.95 -17.25 -20.29
N ASN A 206 2.14 -17.50 -21.32
CA ASN A 206 1.08 -18.50 -21.31
C ASN A 206 1.51 -19.74 -22.08
#